data_AF-A0A7L0QTP4-F1
#
_entry.id   AF-A0A7L0QTP4-F1
#
_cell.length_a   1.000
_cell.length_b   1.000
_cell.length_c   1.000
_cell.angle_alpha   90.00
_cell.angle_beta   90.00
_cell.angle_gamma   90.00
#
_symmetry.space_group_name_H-M   'P 1'
#
loop_
_entity.id
_entity.type
_entity.pdbx_description
1 polymer ?
#
loop_
_entity_poly.entity_id
_entity_poly.type
_entity_poly.pdbx_seq_one_letter_code
_entity_poly.pdbx_strand_id
1 'polypeptide(L)'
;MPSAPLRVAVVCSSNQNRSMEAHNILSKRGFSVRSFGTGTHVKLPGPAPDKPNVYDFKTTYDQMYNDLLRKDKELYTQNGILHMLDRNKRIKPRPERFQNCKDVFDLILTCEERVYDQVVEDLNSREQETCQPVHVINVDIQDNHEEATLGAFLICELCQCV
;
A
#
# COMPACT_ATOMS: atom_id res chain seq x y z
N MET A 1 -13.00 -29.20 4.47
CA MET A 1 -13.82 -28.03 4.08
C MET A 1 -12.91 -27.12 3.26
N PRO A 2 -13.36 -26.49 2.16
CA PRO A 2 -12.56 -25.42 1.57
C PRO A 2 -12.39 -24.33 2.64
N SER A 3 -11.14 -23.88 2.86
CA SER A 3 -10.86 -22.78 3.78
C SER A 3 -11.65 -21.54 3.34
N ALA A 4 -12.18 -20.78 4.30
CA ALA A 4 -12.82 -19.51 3.99
C ALA A 4 -11.82 -18.60 3.23
N PRO A 5 -12.27 -17.78 2.27
CA PRO A 5 -11.37 -16.94 1.49
C PRO A 5 -10.65 -15.93 2.41
N LEU A 6 -9.32 -16.01 2.44
CA LEU A 6 -8.45 -15.16 3.25
C LEU A 6 -8.65 -13.68 2.91
N ARG A 7 -9.03 -12.86 3.90
CA ARG A 7 -9.10 -11.40 3.75
C ARG A 7 -7.74 -10.79 4.10
N VAL A 8 -7.10 -10.21 3.10
CA VAL A 8 -5.71 -9.73 3.19
C VAL A 8 -5.68 -8.20 3.15
N ALA A 9 -4.89 -7.59 4.02
CA ALA A 9 -4.47 -6.19 3.87
C ALA A 9 -2.97 -6.12 3.59
N VAL A 10 -2.55 -5.30 2.63
CA VAL A 10 -1.13 -4.99 2.40
C VAL A 10 -0.85 -3.52 2.74
N VAL A 11 0.17 -3.26 3.55
CA VAL A 11 0.41 -1.94 4.14
C VAL A 11 1.85 -1.49 3.85
N CYS A 12 2.00 -0.30 3.28
CA CYS A 12 3.31 0.38 3.17
C CYS A 12 3.24 1.78 3.78
N SER A 13 4.20 2.66 3.50
CA SER A 13 4.21 4.01 4.06
C SER A 13 3.13 4.92 3.41
N SER A 14 3.17 5.10 2.08
CA SER A 14 2.35 6.10 1.37
C SER A 14 1.16 5.51 0.57
N ASN A 15 0.99 4.19 0.56
CA ASN A 15 0.00 3.50 -0.29
C ASN A 15 0.14 3.85 -1.78
N GLN A 16 1.37 3.87 -2.29
CA GLN A 16 1.72 4.28 -3.65
C GLN A 16 2.39 3.15 -4.44
N ASN A 17 3.49 2.63 -3.94
CA ASN A 17 4.36 1.69 -4.66
C ASN A 17 4.13 0.25 -4.18
N ARG A 18 4.87 -0.18 -3.16
CA ARG A 18 4.92 -1.57 -2.65
C ARG A 18 3.55 -2.21 -2.37
N SER A 19 2.70 -1.57 -1.55
CA SER A 19 1.38 -2.11 -1.21
C SER A 19 0.41 -2.14 -2.40
N MET A 20 0.54 -1.22 -3.35
CA MET A 20 -0.33 -1.17 -4.54
C MET A 20 0.11 -2.16 -5.63
N GLU A 21 1.41 -2.49 -5.72
CA GLU A 21 1.90 -3.59 -6.53
C GLU A 21 1.39 -4.92 -6.01
N ALA A 22 1.53 -5.17 -4.71
CA ALA A 22 0.97 -6.36 -4.07
C ALA A 22 -0.57 -6.43 -4.21
N HIS A 23 -1.29 -5.32 -4.02
CA HIS A 23 -2.73 -5.25 -4.24
C HIS A 23 -3.10 -5.71 -5.66
N ASN A 24 -2.45 -5.15 -6.68
CA ASN A 24 -2.70 -5.47 -8.09
C ASN A 24 -2.54 -6.97 -8.37
N ILE A 25 -1.45 -7.57 -7.88
CA ILE A 25 -1.19 -9.01 -8.09
C ILE A 25 -2.21 -9.86 -7.33
N LEU A 26 -2.42 -9.61 -6.04
CA LEU A 26 -3.36 -10.37 -5.21
C LEU A 26 -4.79 -10.31 -5.75
N SER A 27 -5.24 -9.11 -6.16
CA SER A 27 -6.57 -8.91 -6.74
C SER A 27 -6.75 -9.70 -8.04
N LYS A 28 -5.75 -9.68 -8.94
CA LYS A 28 -5.76 -10.48 -10.19
C LYS A 28 -5.74 -11.99 -9.93
N ARG A 29 -5.26 -12.43 -8.77
CA ARG A 29 -5.24 -13.83 -8.33
C ARG A 29 -6.49 -14.23 -7.54
N GLY A 30 -7.46 -13.33 -7.40
CA GLY A 30 -8.76 -13.62 -6.78
C GLY A 30 -8.79 -13.49 -5.26
N PHE A 31 -7.76 -12.93 -4.63
CA PHE A 31 -7.78 -12.67 -3.19
C PHE A 31 -8.71 -11.50 -2.84
N SER A 32 -9.36 -11.60 -1.68
CA SER A 32 -10.05 -10.46 -1.06
C SER A 32 -9.02 -9.53 -0.43
N VAL A 33 -8.48 -8.59 -1.22
CA VAL A 33 -7.37 -7.72 -0.81
C VAL A 33 -7.79 -6.25 -0.65
N ARG A 34 -7.25 -5.60 0.39
CA ARG A 34 -7.21 -4.14 0.53
C ARG A 34 -5.77 -3.66 0.74
N SER A 35 -5.50 -2.38 0.52
CA SER A 35 -4.16 -1.82 0.71
C SER A 35 -4.15 -0.46 1.41
N PHE A 36 -3.13 -0.22 2.23
CA PHE A 36 -3.05 0.95 3.10
C PHE A 36 -1.66 1.59 3.15
N GLY A 37 -1.63 2.80 3.71
CA GLY A 37 -0.44 3.56 4.09
C GLY A 37 -0.47 3.85 5.59
N THR A 38 0.65 3.79 6.31
CA THR A 38 0.73 4.21 7.73
C THR A 38 1.24 5.63 7.91
N GLY A 39 1.84 6.22 6.87
CA GLY A 39 2.40 7.57 6.91
C GLY A 39 1.37 8.62 7.33
N THR A 40 1.85 9.77 7.81
CA THR A 40 0.97 10.91 8.11
C THR A 40 0.44 11.56 6.83
N HIS A 41 1.27 11.56 5.78
CA HIS A 41 0.96 12.10 4.46
C HIS A 41 1.46 11.13 3.39
N VAL A 42 0.90 11.25 2.19
CA VAL A 42 1.37 10.56 1.00
C VAL A 42 2.57 11.33 0.46
N LYS A 43 3.70 10.66 0.27
CA LYS A 43 4.92 11.26 -0.28
C LYS A 43 5.30 10.58 -1.59
N LEU A 44 5.62 11.39 -2.60
CA LEU A 44 6.19 10.96 -3.87
C LEU A 44 7.53 11.69 -4.10
N PRO A 45 8.52 11.04 -4.76
CA PRO A 45 9.75 11.72 -5.15
C PRO A 45 9.47 13.00 -5.96
N GLY A 46 10.30 14.02 -5.77
CA GLY A 46 10.28 15.25 -6.56
C GLY A 46 11.61 15.48 -7.28
N PRO A 47 11.89 16.71 -7.75
CA PRO A 47 13.10 17.00 -8.53
C PRO A 47 14.40 16.92 -7.71
N ALA A 48 14.30 16.95 -6.38
CA ALA A 48 15.44 16.80 -5.47
C ALA A 48 15.02 16.05 -4.19
N PRO A 49 15.94 15.40 -3.46
CA PRO A 49 15.62 14.63 -2.25
C PRO A 49 14.93 15.45 -1.14
N ASP A 50 15.25 16.73 -1.03
CA ASP A 50 14.68 17.69 -0.08
C ASP A 50 13.35 18.29 -0.54
N LYS A 51 12.91 18.00 -1.77
CA LYS A 51 11.69 18.56 -2.39
C LYS A 51 10.69 17.47 -2.80
N PRO A 52 10.19 16.64 -1.86
CA PRO A 52 9.18 15.65 -2.17
C PRO A 52 7.84 16.29 -2.51
N ASN A 53 7.04 15.61 -3.32
CA ASN A 53 5.63 15.96 -3.50
C ASN A 53 4.82 15.34 -2.34
N VAL A 54 4.16 16.17 -1.55
CA VAL A 54 3.43 15.74 -0.36
C VAL A 54 1.94 16.04 -0.52
N TYR A 55 1.11 15.05 -0.23
CA TYR A 55 -0.35 15.13 -0.37
C TYR A 55 -1.06 14.57 0.87
N ASP A 56 -2.26 15.09 1.13
CA ASP A 56 -3.18 14.49 2.09
C ASP A 56 -3.81 13.20 1.51
N PHE A 57 -4.11 12.21 2.35
CA PHE A 57 -4.76 10.95 1.95
C PHE A 57 -6.16 11.13 1.33
N LYS A 58 -6.78 12.30 1.48
CA LYS A 58 -8.03 12.66 0.78
C LYS A 58 -7.83 12.88 -0.73
N THR A 59 -6.60 13.15 -1.16
CA THR A 59 -6.27 13.43 -2.56
C THR A 59 -6.36 12.15 -3.39
N THR A 60 -7.06 12.19 -4.53
CA THR A 60 -7.15 11.04 -5.45
C THR A 60 -5.86 10.84 -6.24
N TYR A 61 -5.62 9.61 -6.70
CA TYR A 61 -4.47 9.33 -7.58
C TYR A 61 -4.55 10.10 -8.90
N ASP A 62 -5.77 10.36 -9.40
CA ASP A 62 -5.99 11.16 -10.61
C ASP A 62 -5.61 12.64 -10.39
N GLN A 63 -5.95 13.22 -9.24
CA GLN A 63 -5.51 14.56 -8.87
C GLN A 63 -3.98 14.64 -8.76
N MET A 64 -3.34 13.65 -8.13
CA MET A 64 -1.87 13.58 -8.06
C MET A 64 -1.26 13.49 -9.45
N TYR A 65 -1.82 12.64 -10.33
CA TYR A 65 -1.36 12.48 -11.71
C TYR A 65 -1.41 13.81 -12.47
N ASN A 66 -2.55 14.50 -12.42
CA ASN A 66 -2.75 15.79 -13.10
C ASN A 66 -1.91 16.92 -12.50
N ASP A 67 -1.58 16.87 -11.21
CA ASP A 67 -0.65 17.81 -10.58
C ASP A 67 0.77 17.60 -11.10
N LEU A 68 1.28 16.37 -11.06
CA LEU A 68 2.64 16.05 -11.52
C LEU A 68 2.79 16.26 -13.02
N LEU A 69 1.78 15.90 -13.81
CA LEU A 69 1.76 16.14 -15.25
C LEU A 69 1.91 17.62 -15.60
N ARG A 70 1.29 18.52 -14.82
CA ARG A 70 1.39 19.98 -15.00
C ARG A 70 2.70 20.55 -14.48
N LYS A 71 3.26 19.97 -13.42
CA LYS A 71 4.54 20.42 -12.83
C LYS A 71 5.72 20.13 -13.74
N ASP A 72 5.89 18.87 -14.14
CA ASP A 72 6.99 18.43 -14.99
C ASP A 72 6.72 17.06 -15.60
N LYS A 73 6.05 17.04 -16.76
CA LYS A 73 5.69 15.79 -17.44
C LYS A 73 6.91 14.92 -17.74
N GLU A 74 8.03 15.51 -18.14
CA GLU A 74 9.21 14.75 -18.57
C GLU A 74 9.85 14.02 -17.39
N LEU A 75 10.11 14.74 -16.29
CA LEU A 75 10.68 14.17 -15.06
C LEU A 75 9.82 13.01 -14.54
N TYR A 76 8.51 13.24 -14.37
CA TYR A 76 7.62 12.24 -13.76
C TYR A 76 7.24 11.09 -14.72
N THR A 77 7.49 11.24 -16.02
CA THR A 77 7.45 10.13 -16.98
C THR A 77 8.73 9.30 -16.87
N GLN A 78 9.90 9.93 -16.90
CA GLN A 78 11.20 9.25 -16.88
C GLN A 78 11.43 8.45 -15.60
N ASN A 79 11.02 8.97 -14.44
CA ASN A 79 11.13 8.26 -13.17
C ASN A 79 9.98 7.27 -12.91
N GLY A 80 9.02 7.13 -13.84
CA GLY A 80 7.93 6.15 -13.75
C GLY A 80 6.76 6.50 -12.83
N ILE A 81 6.76 7.66 -12.15
CA ILE A 81 5.71 8.02 -11.18
C ILE A 81 4.34 8.18 -11.86
N LEU A 82 4.28 8.81 -13.05
CA LEU A 82 3.01 8.95 -13.77
C LEU A 82 2.42 7.58 -14.14
N HIS A 83 3.27 6.63 -14.53
CA HIS A 83 2.83 5.25 -14.81
C HIS A 83 2.32 4.56 -13.54
N MET A 84 3.04 4.71 -12.41
CA MET A 84 2.61 4.18 -11.11
C MET A 84 1.22 4.74 -10.72
N LEU A 85 1.01 6.04 -10.83
CA LEU A 85 -0.26 6.70 -10.50
C LEU A 85 -1.40 6.26 -11.43
N ASP A 86 -1.13 6.06 -12.73
CA ASP A 86 -2.12 5.55 -13.68
C ASP A 86 -2.55 4.12 -13.32
N ARG A 87 -1.62 3.27 -12.89
CA ARG A 87 -1.94 1.96 -12.33
C ARG A 87 -2.75 2.07 -11.04
N ASN A 88 -2.40 2.97 -10.14
CA ASN A 88 -3.08 3.11 -8.84
C ASN A 88 -4.55 3.54 -9.00
N LYS A 89 -4.83 4.52 -9.87
CA LYS A 89 -6.21 5.00 -10.10
C LYS A 89 -7.12 3.96 -10.74
N ARG A 90 -6.57 2.96 -11.46
CA ARG A 90 -7.32 1.82 -12.02
C ARG A 90 -7.73 0.80 -10.94
N ILE A 91 -6.99 0.75 -9.83
CA ILE A 91 -7.24 -0.16 -8.71
C ILE A 91 -8.24 0.46 -7.74
N LYS A 92 -8.01 1.70 -7.31
CA LYS A 92 -8.91 2.43 -6.40
C LYS A 92 -8.75 3.95 -6.54
N PRO A 93 -9.72 4.77 -6.09
CA PRO A 93 -9.70 6.20 -6.36
C PRO A 93 -8.59 6.99 -5.65
N ARG A 94 -8.23 6.62 -4.42
CA ARG A 94 -7.30 7.36 -3.56
C ARG A 94 -6.50 6.44 -2.64
N PRO A 95 -5.31 6.84 -2.17
CA PRO A 95 -4.62 6.16 -1.09
C PRO A 95 -5.43 6.25 0.21
N GLU A 96 -5.32 5.21 1.01
CA GLU A 96 -6.04 5.09 2.28
C GLU A 96 -5.04 4.90 3.42
N ARG A 97 -5.30 5.58 4.54
CA ARG A 97 -4.48 5.52 5.75
C ARG A 97 -4.99 4.41 6.67
N PHE A 98 -4.10 3.50 7.09
CA PHE A 98 -4.46 2.30 7.86
C PHE A 98 -5.18 2.64 9.17
N GLN A 99 -4.65 3.63 9.90
CA GLN A 99 -5.16 4.05 11.21
C GLN A 99 -6.61 4.58 11.17
N ASN A 100 -7.09 4.98 9.99
CA ASN A 100 -8.46 5.47 9.81
C ASN A 100 -9.44 4.37 9.38
N CYS A 101 -8.95 3.16 9.08
CA CYS A 101 -9.76 2.04 8.62
C CYS A 101 -10.21 1.15 9.79
N LYS A 102 -11.46 0.68 9.74
CA LYS A 102 -12.07 -0.21 10.75
C LYS A 102 -12.46 -1.59 10.18
N ASP A 103 -12.03 -1.91 8.97
CA ASP A 103 -12.27 -3.23 8.38
C ASP A 103 -11.54 -4.33 9.15
N VAL A 104 -12.08 -5.55 9.06
CA VAL A 104 -11.51 -6.76 9.68
C VAL A 104 -10.78 -7.56 8.61
N PHE A 105 -9.56 -7.98 8.93
CA PHE A 105 -8.70 -8.80 8.08
C PHE A 105 -8.29 -10.07 8.83
N ASP A 106 -7.95 -11.11 8.08
CA ASP A 106 -7.42 -12.35 8.63
C ASP A 106 -5.87 -12.30 8.65
N LEU A 107 -5.28 -11.65 7.64
CA LEU A 107 -3.85 -11.44 7.49
C LEU A 107 -3.53 -10.00 7.07
N ILE A 108 -2.58 -9.36 7.76
CA ILE A 108 -2.02 -8.06 7.41
C ILE A 108 -0.54 -8.25 7.08
N LEU A 109 -0.14 -7.81 5.89
CA LEU A 109 1.23 -7.85 5.40
C LEU A 109 1.81 -6.45 5.36
N THR A 110 2.96 -6.23 5.99
CA THR A 110 3.66 -4.94 5.99
C THR A 110 4.92 -5.01 5.14
N CYS A 111 5.24 -3.90 4.45
CA CYS A 111 6.32 -3.86 3.48
C CYS A 111 7.69 -3.38 4.03
N GLU A 112 7.77 -3.04 5.32
CA GLU A 112 9.00 -2.68 6.03
C GLU A 112 8.76 -2.66 7.55
N GLU A 113 9.79 -2.94 8.36
CA GLU A 113 9.72 -3.00 9.83
C GLU A 113 9.07 -1.76 10.47
N ARG A 114 9.42 -0.55 9.99
CA ARG A 114 8.79 0.68 10.50
C ARG A 114 7.27 0.70 10.29
N VAL A 115 6.77 0.17 9.17
CA VAL A 115 5.34 0.09 8.90
C VAL A 115 4.70 -0.99 9.77
N TYR A 116 5.41 -2.11 10.01
CA TYR A 116 5.01 -3.14 10.97
C TYR A 116 4.76 -2.55 12.36
N ASP A 117 5.73 -1.82 12.91
CA ASP A 117 5.61 -1.20 14.23
C ASP A 117 4.39 -0.28 14.31
N GLN A 118 4.15 0.53 13.28
CA GLN A 118 3.01 1.45 13.22
C GLN A 118 1.66 0.74 13.12
N VAL A 119 1.60 -0.41 12.44
CA VAL A 119 0.39 -1.24 12.38
C VAL A 119 0.12 -1.86 13.75
N VAL A 120 1.14 -2.45 14.38
CA VAL A 120 1.01 -3.11 15.68
C VAL A 120 0.65 -2.09 16.77
N GLU A 121 1.31 -0.93 16.80
CA GLU A 121 1.00 0.16 17.73
C GLU A 121 -0.45 0.62 17.59
N ASP A 122 -0.91 0.86 16.36
CA ASP A 122 -2.29 1.29 16.10
C ASP A 122 -3.30 0.22 16.54
N LEU A 123 -3.10 -1.05 16.16
CA LEU A 123 -3.99 -2.14 16.56
C LEU A 123 -4.03 -2.32 18.09
N ASN A 124 -2.89 -2.24 18.77
CA ASN A 124 -2.79 -2.39 20.22
C ASN A 124 -3.37 -1.20 21.00
N SER A 125 -3.43 -0.01 20.37
CA SER A 125 -4.04 1.19 20.96
C SER A 125 -5.58 1.20 20.89
N ARG A 126 -6.17 0.36 20.02
CA ARG A 126 -7.62 0.23 19.87
C ARG A 126 -8.16 -0.68 20.98
N GLU A 127 -9.32 -0.33 21.53
CA GLU A 127 -10.03 -1.22 22.46
C GLU A 127 -10.44 -2.52 21.73
N GLN A 128 -10.24 -3.66 22.39
CA GLN A 128 -10.60 -4.97 21.84
C GLN A 128 -12.08 -5.24 22.10
N GLU A 129 -12.90 -5.22 21.04
CA GLU A 129 -14.34 -5.49 21.15
C GLU A 129 -14.67 -6.98 20.95
N THR A 130 -14.07 -7.63 19.95
CA THR A 130 -14.42 -9.01 19.55
C THR A 130 -13.41 -10.06 19.98
N CYS A 131 -12.21 -9.65 20.39
CA CYS A 131 -11.05 -10.52 20.63
C CYS A 131 -10.72 -11.46 19.45
N GLN A 132 -11.20 -11.14 18.24
CA GLN A 132 -10.86 -11.89 17.04
C GLN A 132 -9.39 -11.62 16.68
N PRO A 133 -8.56 -12.66 16.52
CA PRO A 133 -7.16 -12.48 16.18
C PRO A 133 -7.01 -12.03 14.72
N VAL A 134 -5.95 -11.25 14.46
CA VAL A 134 -5.44 -10.93 13.13
C VAL A 134 -3.93 -11.18 13.13
N HIS A 135 -3.41 -11.85 12.10
CA HIS A 135 -1.97 -12.06 11.98
C HIS A 135 -1.32 -10.89 11.25
N VAL A 136 -0.21 -10.38 11.77
CA VAL A 136 0.60 -9.33 11.13
C VAL A 136 1.96 -9.93 10.77
N ILE A 137 2.33 -9.90 9.49
CA ILE A 137 3.60 -10.43 8.98
C ILE A 137 4.34 -9.33 8.23
N ASN A 138 5.60 -9.10 8.57
CA ASN A 138 6.46 -8.18 7.84
C ASN A 138 7.24 -8.89 6.74
N VAL A 139 7.32 -8.27 5.57
CA VAL A 139 8.22 -8.63 4.48
C VAL A 139 8.95 -7.35 4.07
N ASP A 140 10.24 -7.25 4.35
CA ASP A 140 11.02 -6.06 4.00
C ASP A 140 11.19 -5.98 2.48
N ILE A 141 10.61 -4.93 1.90
CA ILE A 141 10.63 -4.66 0.46
C ILE A 141 11.22 -3.27 0.26
N GLN A 142 12.31 -3.17 -0.51
CA GLN A 142 12.91 -1.87 -0.82
C GLN A 142 11.95 -1.01 -1.65
N ASP A 143 11.95 0.31 -1.42
CA ASP A 143 10.98 1.21 -2.03
C ASP A 143 11.40 1.71 -3.42
N ASN A 144 11.52 0.76 -4.36
CA ASN A 144 11.68 1.02 -5.79
C ASN A 144 10.75 0.11 -6.60
N HIS A 145 10.65 0.29 -7.92
CA HIS A 145 9.68 -0.43 -8.75
C HIS A 145 9.98 -1.92 -8.92
N GLU A 146 11.26 -2.27 -9.06
CA GLU A 146 11.70 -3.65 -9.32
C GLU A 146 11.48 -4.50 -8.07
N GLU A 147 11.96 -4.01 -6.93
CA GLU A 147 11.81 -4.67 -5.64
C GLU A 147 10.34 -4.73 -5.18
N ALA A 148 9.53 -3.70 -5.47
CA ALA A 148 8.09 -3.76 -5.24
C ALA A 148 7.41 -4.90 -6.01
N THR A 149 7.86 -5.16 -7.25
CA THR A 149 7.33 -6.23 -8.08
C THR A 149 7.75 -7.61 -7.55
N LEU A 150 9.02 -7.79 -7.22
CA LEU A 150 9.52 -9.03 -6.59
C LEU A 150 8.83 -9.30 -5.26
N GLY A 151 8.74 -8.28 -4.40
CA GLY A 151 8.03 -8.36 -3.12
C GLY A 151 6.55 -8.69 -3.27
N ALA A 152 5.89 -8.17 -4.31
CA ALA A 152 4.49 -8.49 -4.59
C ALA A 152 4.29 -9.96 -5.00
N PHE A 153 5.23 -10.55 -5.73
CA PHE A 153 5.20 -11.99 -6.03
C PHE A 153 5.44 -12.85 -4.78
N LEU A 154 6.41 -12.50 -3.94
CA LEU A 154 6.67 -13.19 -2.67
C LEU A 154 5.46 -13.14 -1.73
N ILE A 155 4.83 -11.96 -1.60
CA ILE A 155 3.58 -11.79 -0.85
C ILE A 155 2.47 -12.69 -1.42
N CYS A 156 2.33 -12.74 -2.75
CA CYS A 156 1.33 -13.58 -3.40
C CYS A 156 1.56 -15.08 -3.13
N GLU A 157 2.80 -15.54 -3.20
CA GLU A 157 3.17 -16.92 -2.90
C GLU A 157 2.90 -17.26 -1.43
N LEU A 158 3.26 -16.37 -0.50
CA LEU A 158 2.94 -16.51 0.92
C LEU A 158 1.42 -16.64 1.14
N CYS A 159 0.61 -15.77 0.52
CA CYS A 159 -0.85 -15.84 0.64
C CYS A 159 -1.46 -17.11 0.02
N GLN A 160 -0.81 -17.75 -0.95
CA GLN A 160 -1.28 -19.00 -1.55
C GLN A 160 -0.93 -20.24 -0.71
N CYS A 161 0.11 -20.14 0.10
CA CYS A 161 0.58 -21.22 0.97
C CYS A 161 -0.19 -21.30 2.30
N VAL A 162 -0.83 -20.20 2.73
CA VAL A 162 -1.64 -20.09 3.95
C VAL A 162 -3.08 -20.54 3.67
#